data_AF-A0A930ADC6-F1
#
_entry.id   AF-A0A930ADC6-F1
#
_cell.length_a   1.000
_cell.length_b   1.000
_cell.length_c   1.000
_cell.angle_alpha   90.00
_cell.angle_beta   90.00
_cell.angle_gamma   90.00
#
_symmetry.space_group_name_H-M   'P 1'
#
loop_
_entity.id
_entity.type
_entity.pdbx_description
1 polymer ?
#
loop_
_entity_poly.entity_id
_entity_poly.type
_entity_poly.pdbx_seq_one_letter_code
_entity_poly.pdbx_strand_id
1 'polypeptide(L)' 'MAFGKFIQGLAGNFSEQNKETLIKEYGQYLLENEEIQSGYTLIRDAIIFTNIRIIFTDKQGATG' A
#
# COMPACT_ATOMS: atom_id res chain seq x y z
N MET A 1 -4.00 15.96 16.70
CA MET A 1 -2.93 16.10 15.68
C MET A 1 -1.75 15.15 15.96
N ALA A 2 -2.01 13.85 16.08
CA ALA A 2 -0.96 12.82 16.28
C ALA A 2 -0.70 11.98 15.00
N PHE A 3 -1.67 11.95 14.08
CA PHE A 3 -1.63 11.14 12.87
C PHE A 3 -0.58 11.65 11.86
N GLY A 4 -0.50 12.97 11.64
CA GLY A 4 0.46 13.56 10.69
C GLY A 4 1.94 13.34 11.08
N LYS A 5 2.25 13.29 12.38
CA LYS A 5 3.62 13.01 12.85
C LYS A 5 4.01 11.54 12.71
N PHE A 6 3.06 10.60 12.84
CA PHE A 6 3.29 9.18 12.59
C PHE A 6 3.59 8.93 11.11
N ILE A 7 2.80 9.54 10.22
CA ILE A 7 3.07 9.51 8.78
C ILE A 7 4.43 10.15 8.48
N GLN A 8 4.81 11.27 9.09
CA GLN A 8 6.12 11.89 8.85
C GLN A 8 7.32 11.05 9.31
N GLY A 9 7.15 10.24 10.37
CA GLY A 9 8.18 9.32 10.87
C GLY A 9 8.33 8.03 10.06
N LEU A 10 7.25 7.58 9.40
CA LEU A 10 7.30 6.44 8.46
C LEU A 10 7.53 6.87 7.01
N ALA A 11 7.18 8.09 6.63
CA ALA A 11 7.29 8.68 5.28
C ALA A 11 8.72 9.08 4.88
N GLY A 12 9.73 8.36 5.38
CA GLY A 12 11.01 8.32 4.69
C GLY A 12 10.85 7.49 3.41
N ASN A 13 10.31 8.10 2.34
CA ASN A 13 10.10 7.55 0.98
C ASN A 13 8.79 6.79 0.68
N PHE A 14 7.73 6.87 1.50
CA PHE A 14 6.41 6.40 1.06
C PHE A 14 5.84 7.38 0.02
N SER A 15 5.67 6.93 -1.21
CA SER A 15 4.95 7.69 -2.25
C SER A 15 3.57 7.10 -2.46
N GLU A 16 2.57 7.97 -2.61
CA GLU A 16 1.26 7.56 -3.09
C GLU A 16 1.39 7.03 -4.52
N GLN A 17 0.85 5.84 -4.76
CA GLN A 17 0.91 5.20 -6.07
C GLN A 17 -0.40 5.35 -6.84
N ASN A 18 -0.28 5.41 -8.17
CA ASN A 18 -1.46 5.39 -9.04
C ASN A 18 -2.21 4.05 -8.86
N LYS A 19 -3.54 4.13 -8.79
CA LYS A 19 -4.45 2.98 -8.69
C LYS A 19 -4.19 1.93 -9.77
N GLU A 20 -3.91 2.32 -11.01
CA GLU A 20 -3.62 1.42 -12.12
C GLU A 20 -2.38 0.57 -11.84
N THR A 21 -1.32 1.18 -11.29
CA THR A 21 -0.11 0.48 -10.86
C THR A 21 -0.41 -0.50 -9.73
N LEU A 22 -1.20 -0.07 -8.73
CA LEU A 22 -1.60 -0.91 -7.62
C LEU A 22 -2.47 -2.09 -8.06
N ILE A 23 -3.41 -1.88 -8.99
CA ILE A 23 -4.25 -2.95 -9.55
C ILE A 23 -3.38 -3.92 -10.34
N LYS A 24 -2.40 -3.43 -11.11
CA LYS A 24 -1.50 -4.28 -11.89
C LYS A 24 -0.65 -5.19 -11.00
N GLU A 25 -0.15 -4.70 -9.86
CA GLU A 25 0.69 -5.49 -8.96
C GLU A 25 -0.11 -6.35 -7.97
N TYR A 26 -1.18 -5.79 -7.39
CA TYR A 26 -1.89 -6.37 -6.25
C TYR A 26 -3.33 -6.81 -6.57
N GLY A 27 -3.82 -6.58 -7.80
CA GLY A 27 -5.18 -6.92 -8.20
C GLY A 27 -5.53 -8.41 -8.01
N GLN A 28 -4.54 -9.30 -8.11
CA GLN A 28 -4.71 -10.73 -7.86
C GLN A 28 -5.09 -11.08 -6.41
N TYR A 29 -4.85 -10.18 -5.45
CA TYR A 29 -5.17 -10.37 -4.04
C TYR A 29 -6.55 -9.82 -3.65
N LEU A 30 -7.22 -9.13 -4.58
CA LEU A 30 -8.55 -8.57 -4.37
C LEU A 30 -9.60 -9.67 -4.41
N LEU A 31 -10.59 -9.57 -3.51
CA LEU A 31 -11.80 -10.37 -3.55
C LEU A 31 -12.73 -9.88 -4.68
N GLU A 32 -13.73 -10.68 -4.98
CA GLU A 32 -14.79 -10.28 -5.91
C GLU A 32 -15.48 -8.99 -5.39
N ASN A 33 -15.59 -7.97 -6.26
CA ASN A 33 -16.12 -6.63 -5.93
C ASN A 33 -15.31 -5.83 -4.89
N GLU A 34 -14.05 -6.23 -4.62
CA GLU A 34 -13.12 -5.43 -3.84
C GLU A 34 -12.41 -4.40 -4.74
N GLU A 35 -12.40 -3.13 -4.33
CA GLU A 35 -11.84 -2.01 -5.09
C GLU A 35 -10.76 -1.28 -4.30
N ILE A 36 -9.66 -0.92 -4.97
CA ILE A 36 -8.58 -0.12 -4.38
C ILE A 36 -9.00 1.35 -4.29
N GLN A 37 -9.04 1.88 -3.07
CA GLN A 37 -9.35 3.28 -2.80
C GLN A 37 -8.10 4.16 -2.83
N SER A 38 -6.99 3.69 -2.25
CA SER A 38 -5.69 4.37 -2.26
C SER A 38 -4.58 3.38 -1.90
N GLY A 39 -3.32 3.75 -2.15
CA GLY A 39 -2.20 2.94 -1.68
C GLY A 39 -0.89 3.70 -1.67
N TYR A 40 -0.05 3.32 -0.72
CA TYR A 40 1.24 3.93 -0.45
C TYR A 40 2.30 2.85 -0.48
N THR A 41 3.37 3.07 -1.22
CA THR A 41 4.48 2.13 -1.32
C THR A 41 5.75 2.74 -0.78
N LEU A 42 6.53 1.97 -0.02
CA LEU A 42 7.88 2.32 0.41
C LEU A 42 8.84 1.28 -0.12
N ILE A 43 9.50 1.58 -1.24
CA ILE A 43 10.53 0.76 -1.90
C ILE A 43 10.07 -0.68 -2.19
N ARG A 44 9.95 -1.50 -1.15
CA ARG A 44 9.55 -2.91 -1.14
C ARG A 44 8.15 -3.15 -0.58
N ASP A 45 7.72 -2.33 0.36
CA ASP A 45 6.50 -2.55 1.13
C ASP A 45 5.35 -1.70 0.59
N ALA A 46 4.12 -2.15 0.83
CA ALA A 46 2.93 -1.45 0.39
C ALA A 46 1.83 -1.50 1.44
N ILE A 47 1.10 -0.40 1.57
CA ILE A 47 -0.14 -0.29 2.33
C ILE A 47 -1.22 0.12 1.36
N ILE A 48 -2.20 -0.75 1.14
CA ILE A 48 -3.26 -0.55 0.16
C ILE A 48 -4.58 -0.55 0.91
N PHE A 49 -5.34 0.52 0.75
CA PHE A 49 -6.68 0.68 1.31
C PHE A 49 -7.70 0.26 0.25
N THR A 50 -8.55 -0.69 0.59
CA THR A 50 -9.69 -1.09 -0.24
C THR A 50 -11.00 -0.66 0.41
N ASN A 51 -12.11 -0.86 -0.29
CA ASN A 51 -13.45 -0.67 0.24
C ASN A 51 -13.82 -1.66 1.37
N ILE A 52 -13.05 -2.73 1.58
CA ILE A 52 -13.37 -3.80 2.54
C ILE A 52 -12.31 -3.93 3.65
N ARG A 53 -11.03 -3.71 3.33
CA ARG A 53 -9.90 -3.96 4.26
C ARG A 53 -8.63 -3.18 3.87
N ILE A 54 -7.60 -3.35 4.69
CA ILE A 54 -6.25 -2.87 4.40
C ILE A 54 -5.39 -4.09 4.03
N ILE A 55 -4.68 -4.00 2.91
CA ILE A 55 -3.68 -4.97 2.49
C ILE A 55 -2.31 -4.38 2.84
N PHE A 56 -1.56 -5.09 3.70
CA PHE A 56 -0.19 -4.74 4.05
C PHE A 56 0.74 -5.79 3.45
N THR A 57 1.68 -5.35 2.63
CA THR A 57 2.70 -6.23 2.07
C THR A 57 4.06 -5.82 2.60
N ASP A 58 4.74 -6.77 3.21
CA ASP A 58 6.13 -6.67 3.64
C ASP A 58 6.91 -7.70 2.83
N LYS A 59 7.82 -7.24 1.97
CA LYS A 59 8.71 -8.14 1.25
C LYS A 59 9.93 -8.32 2.14
N GLN A 60 10.20 -9.54 2.62
CA GLN A 60 11.37 -9.87 3.45
C GLN A 60 12.33 -10.84 2.76
N GLY A 61 13.62 -10.47 2.67
CA GLY A 61 14.69 -11.30 2.11
C GLY A 61 15.67 -10.50 1.25
N ALA A 62 16.91 -10.98 1.10
CA ALA A 62 17.94 -10.30 0.27
C ALA A 62 17.54 -10.19 -1.21
N THR A 63 16.65 -11.08 -1.67
CA THR A 63 16.16 -11.15 -3.05
C THR A 63 14.72 -10.66 -3.22
N GLY A 64 14.05 -10.30 -2.12
CA GLY A 64 12.61 -10.10 -2.05
C GLY A 64 12.11 -10.63 -0.74
#